data_AF-A0A7H1BH28-F1
#
_entry.id   AF-A0A7H1BH28-F1
#
_cell.length_a   1.000
_cell.length_b   1.000
_cell.length_c   1.000
_cell.angle_alpha   90.00
_cell.angle_beta   90.00
_cell.angle_gamma   90.00
#
_symmetry.space_group_name_H-M   'P 1'
#
loop_
_entity.id
_entity.type
_entity.pdbx_description
1 polymer ?
#
loop_
_entity_poly.entity_id
_entity_poly.type
_entity_poly.pdbx_seq_one_letter_code
_entity_poly.pdbx_strand_id
1 'polypeptide(L)'
;MGHRPGADRPVRGELRGTARRVDGDPGPRGGGPRPPGPGAGEPGGRHDGRPVDHASMTEHARTPSLSLPQLRLFRRLAVPPGTDPRQLSPLHADDLSGLPPALVVVPTHDPLADHGRRYAERLDAAGTPTRLTEHQGAIHAFLSMPGIVPQAEPARAEILDFLRTALSE
;
A
#
# COMPACT_ATOMS: atom_id res chain seq x y z
N MET A 1 54.91 30.55 -13.58
CA MET A 1 54.70 29.89 -14.91
C MET A 1 55.11 28.44 -14.73
N GLY A 2 54.28 27.42 -14.85
CA GLY A 2 52.92 27.28 -15.35
C GLY A 2 52.84 25.86 -15.88
N HIS A 3 52.03 24.99 -15.24
CA HIS A 3 51.47 23.82 -15.92
C HIS A 3 50.30 23.27 -15.11
N ARG A 4 49.09 23.37 -15.66
CA ARG A 4 47.98 22.45 -15.36
C ARG A 4 48.14 21.20 -16.23
N PRO A 5 47.69 20.06 -15.73
CA PRO A 5 46.56 19.34 -16.35
C PRO A 5 45.53 18.97 -15.26
N GLY A 6 44.22 19.05 -15.46
CA GLY A 6 43.48 18.32 -16.48
C GLY A 6 43.09 16.95 -15.91
N ALA A 7 42.12 16.90 -14.99
CA ALA A 7 41.55 15.65 -14.49
C ALA A 7 40.05 15.64 -14.77
N ASP A 8 39.70 14.76 -15.71
CA ASP A 8 38.36 14.39 -16.14
C ASP A 8 37.44 14.01 -14.98
N ARG A 9 36.19 14.50 -15.05
CA ARG A 9 35.06 13.90 -14.37
C ARG A 9 34.48 12.81 -15.26
N PRO A 10 34.33 11.56 -14.80
CA PRO A 10 33.28 10.71 -15.31
C PRO A 10 31.99 10.96 -14.53
N VAL A 11 30.95 11.32 -15.28
CA VAL A 11 29.54 11.35 -14.87
C VAL A 11 28.90 10.02 -15.33
N ARG A 12 27.92 9.54 -14.56
CA ARG A 12 26.96 8.44 -14.83
C ARG A 12 27.43 7.02 -14.53
N GLY A 13 26.89 6.47 -13.45
CA GLY A 13 26.61 5.05 -13.28
C GLY A 13 25.15 4.90 -12.86
N GLU A 14 24.31 4.39 -13.77
CA GLU A 14 22.91 4.07 -13.55
C GLU A 14 22.77 2.96 -12.48
N LEU A 15 22.05 3.24 -11.39
CA LEU A 15 21.56 2.19 -10.50
C LEU A 15 20.20 1.72 -11.00
N ARG A 16 20.22 0.86 -12.03
CA ARG A 16 19.09 -0.03 -12.34
C ARG A 16 19.00 -1.08 -11.23
N GLY A 17 18.26 -0.76 -10.17
CA GLY A 17 17.84 -1.72 -9.16
C GLY A 17 16.79 -2.65 -9.75
N THR A 18 17.20 -3.81 -10.24
CA THR A 18 16.29 -4.89 -10.62
C THR A 18 15.72 -5.51 -9.34
N ALA A 19 14.39 -5.42 -9.17
CA ALA A 19 13.69 -6.16 -8.14
C ALA A 19 13.93 -7.66 -8.36
N ARG A 20 14.73 -8.29 -7.50
CA ARG A 20 14.86 -9.75 -7.45
C ARG A 20 13.57 -10.32 -6.85
N ARG A 21 12.76 -10.96 -7.69
CA ARG A 21 11.86 -12.03 -7.24
C ARG A 21 12.71 -13.15 -6.67
N VAL A 22 12.35 -13.63 -5.48
CA VAL A 22 12.82 -14.92 -4.97
C VAL A 22 11.84 -15.95 -5.50
N ASP A 23 12.16 -16.54 -6.64
CA ASP A 23 11.41 -17.67 -7.20
C ASP A 23 11.98 -18.98 -6.61
N GLY A 24 11.12 -19.73 -5.92
CA GLY A 24 11.32 -21.13 -5.60
C GLY A 24 10.53 -22.00 -6.57
N ASP A 25 11.21 -22.93 -7.25
CA ASP A 25 10.63 -23.99 -8.10
C ASP A 25 10.18 -25.17 -7.20
N PRO A 26 9.12 -25.95 -7.55
CA PRO A 26 9.26 -27.04 -8.51
C PRO A 26 8.07 -27.24 -9.48
N GLY A 27 8.37 -27.66 -10.72
CA GLY A 27 7.41 -28.24 -11.68
C GLY A 27 6.92 -29.67 -11.33
N PRO A 28 6.27 -30.39 -12.27
CA PRO A 28 4.82 -30.29 -12.47
C PRO A 28 4.05 -31.63 -12.49
N ARG A 29 2.71 -31.51 -12.55
CA ARG A 29 1.70 -32.36 -13.24
C ARG A 29 0.71 -33.11 -12.33
N GLY A 30 -0.56 -32.68 -12.43
CA GLY A 30 -1.75 -33.44 -12.06
C GLY A 30 -2.99 -32.66 -12.49
N GLY A 31 -3.58 -33.03 -13.63
CA GLY A 31 -4.76 -32.38 -14.20
C GLY A 31 -6.02 -32.67 -13.38
N GLY A 32 -6.67 -31.61 -12.90
CA GLY A 32 -8.00 -31.62 -12.32
C GLY A 32 -8.80 -30.40 -12.81
N PRO A 33 -10.14 -30.47 -12.83
CA PRO A 33 -10.97 -29.44 -13.46
C PRO A 33 -10.78 -28.06 -12.80
N ARG A 34 -10.65 -27.03 -13.63
CA ARG A 34 -10.53 -25.62 -13.25
C ARG A 34 -11.74 -25.19 -12.38
N PRO A 35 -11.53 -24.53 -11.23
CA PRO A 35 -12.64 -23.88 -10.54
C PRO A 35 -13.16 -22.69 -11.36
N PRO A 36 -14.49 -22.41 -11.34
CA PRO A 36 -15.06 -21.27 -12.04
C PRO A 36 -14.52 -19.95 -11.47
N GLY A 37 -14.27 -18.98 -12.35
CA GLY A 37 -13.73 -17.66 -12.01
C GLY A 37 -14.65 -16.81 -11.12
N PRO A 38 -14.15 -15.73 -10.51
CA PRO A 38 -14.92 -14.93 -9.58
C PRO A 38 -15.93 -14.10 -10.37
N GLY A 39 -17.18 -14.56 -10.37
CA GLY A 39 -18.28 -13.97 -11.09
C GLY A 39 -19.61 -14.51 -10.58
N ALA A 40 -19.89 -14.31 -9.29
CA ALA A 40 -21.24 -14.43 -8.74
C ALA A 40 -21.30 -13.61 -7.45
N GLY A 41 -22.02 -12.48 -7.49
CA GLY A 41 -22.37 -11.75 -6.29
C GLY A 41 -23.29 -12.61 -5.41
N GLU A 42 -22.98 -12.71 -4.12
CA GLU A 42 -23.92 -13.23 -3.15
C GLU A 42 -24.99 -12.14 -2.83
N PRO A 43 -26.29 -12.48 -2.90
CA PRO A 43 -27.36 -11.60 -2.45
C PRO A 43 -27.69 -11.94 -0.99
N GLY A 44 -27.19 -11.18 -0.03
CA GLY A 44 -27.38 -11.62 1.37
C GLY A 44 -26.99 -10.67 2.50
N GLY A 45 -26.96 -9.36 2.27
CA GLY A 45 -26.79 -8.39 3.34
C GLY A 45 -27.68 -7.19 3.06
N ARG A 46 -28.52 -6.79 4.02
CA ARG A 46 -29.14 -5.46 3.96
C ARG A 46 -28.03 -4.43 4.12
N HIS A 47 -27.39 -4.09 3.00
CA HIS A 47 -26.47 -2.98 2.89
C HIS A 47 -27.30 -1.72 3.02
N ASP A 48 -26.89 -0.83 3.90
CA ASP A 48 -27.43 0.50 4.17
C ASP A 48 -27.27 1.47 2.97
N GLY A 49 -27.21 0.95 1.75
CA GLY A 49 -27.19 1.71 0.49
C GLY A 49 -25.97 2.59 0.28
N ARG A 50 -24.96 2.53 1.17
CA ARG A 50 -23.73 3.32 1.05
C ARG A 50 -22.63 2.42 0.49
N PRO A 51 -21.99 2.79 -0.64
CA PRO A 51 -20.92 1.99 -1.22
C PRO A 51 -19.82 1.72 -0.17
N VAL A 52 -19.44 0.45 -0.06
CA VAL A 52 -18.09 0.07 0.34
C VAL A 52 -17.25 0.20 -0.92
N ASP A 53 -16.24 1.07 -0.89
CA ASP A 53 -15.58 1.54 -2.11
C ASP A 53 -14.64 0.47 -2.71
N HIS A 54 -14.21 -0.52 -1.91
CA HIS A 54 -13.27 -1.56 -2.32
C HIS A 54 -13.57 -2.95 -1.72
N ALA A 55 -13.05 -4.01 -2.36
CA ALA A 55 -13.32 -5.40 -2.02
C ALA A 55 -12.80 -5.79 -0.62
N SER A 56 -11.59 -5.35 -0.27
CA SER A 56 -10.97 -5.56 1.05
C SER A 56 -11.86 -5.12 2.21
N MET A 57 -12.65 -4.05 2.05
CA MET A 57 -13.59 -3.58 3.09
C MET A 57 -14.64 -4.64 3.44
N THR A 58 -15.04 -5.45 2.47
CA THR A 58 -16.01 -6.53 2.65
C THR A 58 -15.31 -7.80 3.12
N GLU A 59 -14.19 -8.16 2.48
CA GLU A 59 -13.41 -9.36 2.80
C GLU A 59 -12.91 -9.36 4.25
N HIS A 60 -12.46 -8.21 4.74
CA HIS A 60 -11.90 -8.03 6.08
C HIS A 60 -12.84 -7.27 7.01
N ALA A 61 -14.15 -7.27 6.74
CA ALA A 61 -15.14 -6.48 7.47
C ALA A 61 -15.21 -6.77 8.98
N ARG A 62 -14.67 -7.90 9.43
CA ARG A 62 -14.75 -8.39 10.83
C ARG A 62 -13.38 -8.69 11.43
N THR A 63 -12.29 -8.15 10.88
CA THR A 63 -10.98 -8.37 11.50
C THR A 63 -10.93 -7.76 12.91
N PRO A 64 -10.24 -8.41 13.87
CA PRO A 64 -10.31 -7.98 15.28
C PRO A 64 -9.71 -6.62 15.58
N SER A 65 -8.69 -6.18 14.81
CA SER A 65 -8.04 -4.89 15.03
C SER A 65 -8.80 -3.71 14.41
N LEU A 66 -9.52 -3.93 13.32
CA LEU A 66 -10.35 -2.90 12.68
C LEU A 66 -11.49 -3.54 11.89
N SER A 67 -12.71 -3.36 12.38
CA SER A 67 -13.91 -3.84 11.71
C SER A 67 -14.62 -2.75 10.89
N LEU A 68 -15.45 -3.16 9.93
CA LEU A 68 -16.26 -2.24 9.12
C LEU A 68 -17.23 -1.40 9.97
N PRO A 69 -17.91 -1.93 11.01
CA PRO A 69 -18.69 -1.09 11.93
C PRO A 69 -17.87 -0.01 12.63
N GLN A 70 -16.62 -0.32 13.05
CA GLN A 70 -15.72 0.68 13.64
C GLN A 70 -15.33 1.74 12.61
N LEU A 71 -14.97 1.36 11.38
CA LEU A 71 -14.69 2.32 10.31
C LEU A 71 -15.88 3.25 10.02
N ARG A 72 -17.09 2.71 9.98
CA ARG A 72 -18.31 3.50 9.78
C ARG A 72 -18.54 4.49 10.93
N LEU A 73 -18.28 4.07 12.16
CA LEU A 73 -18.32 4.94 13.33
C LEU A 73 -17.26 6.04 13.24
N PHE A 74 -16.01 5.70 12.96
CA PHE A 74 -14.93 6.69 12.82
C PHE A 74 -15.23 7.70 11.72
N ARG A 75 -15.74 7.24 10.56
CA ARG A 75 -16.17 8.15 9.49
C ARG A 75 -17.29 9.09 9.95
N ARG A 76 -18.29 8.59 10.70
CA ARG A 76 -19.38 9.43 11.22
C ARG A 76 -18.88 10.49 12.20
N LEU A 77 -17.83 10.19 12.97
CA LEU A 77 -17.24 11.12 13.93
C LEU A 77 -16.27 12.11 13.27
N ALA A 78 -15.53 11.69 12.25
CA ALA A 78 -14.49 12.48 11.61
C ALA A 78 -15.01 13.39 10.49
N VAL A 79 -16.12 13.04 9.83
CA VAL A 79 -16.67 13.83 8.71
C VAL A 79 -17.73 14.81 9.23
N PRO A 80 -17.52 16.13 9.09
CA PRO A 80 -18.53 17.12 9.48
C PRO A 80 -19.85 16.94 8.71
N PRO A 81 -21.01 17.27 9.32
CA PRO A 81 -22.29 17.22 8.63
C PRO A 81 -22.28 18.09 7.37
N GLY A 82 -22.76 17.54 6.25
CA GLY A 82 -22.82 18.24 4.96
C GLY A 82 -21.54 18.17 4.14
N THR A 83 -20.45 17.60 4.65
CA THR A 83 -19.20 17.41 3.92
C THR A 83 -19.22 16.09 3.13
N ASP A 84 -18.81 16.12 1.86
CA ASP A 84 -18.52 14.90 1.10
C ASP A 84 -17.23 14.24 1.66
N PRO A 85 -17.29 13.00 2.19
CA PRO A 85 -16.12 12.33 2.73
C PRO A 85 -14.95 12.20 1.75
N ARG A 86 -15.21 12.18 0.43
CA ARG A 86 -14.17 12.07 -0.59
C ARG A 86 -13.23 13.28 -0.57
N GLN A 87 -13.73 14.46 -0.23
CA GLN A 87 -12.92 15.68 -0.13
C GLN A 87 -11.89 15.62 1.02
N LEU A 88 -12.09 14.71 1.98
CA LEU A 88 -11.19 14.52 3.12
C LEU A 88 -10.17 13.40 2.89
N SER A 89 -10.24 12.72 1.74
CA SER A 89 -9.40 11.57 1.44
C SER A 89 -8.38 11.92 0.35
N PRO A 90 -7.07 11.81 0.61
CA PRO A 90 -6.04 12.11 -0.40
C PRO A 90 -6.12 11.17 -1.60
N LEU A 91 -6.71 9.98 -1.42
CA LEU A 91 -7.01 9.05 -2.51
C LEU A 91 -7.89 9.66 -3.60
N HIS A 92 -8.62 10.75 -3.31
CA HIS A 92 -9.51 11.44 -4.26
C HIS A 92 -9.00 12.84 -4.66
N ALA A 93 -7.76 13.21 -4.31
CA ALA A 93 -7.19 14.47 -4.79
C ALA A 93 -7.14 14.49 -6.33
N ASP A 94 -7.31 15.67 -6.94
CA ASP A 94 -7.30 15.80 -8.41
C ASP A 94 -5.88 15.63 -8.99
N ASP A 95 -4.87 16.11 -8.27
CA ASP A 95 -3.46 16.02 -8.64
C ASP A 95 -2.62 15.46 -7.47
N LEU A 96 -1.72 14.55 -7.80
CA LEU A 96 -0.78 13.90 -6.89
C LEU A 96 0.66 13.99 -7.40
N SER A 97 0.91 14.87 -8.39
CA SER A 97 2.23 15.13 -8.94
C SER A 97 3.06 16.05 -8.03
N GLY A 98 4.38 16.01 -8.19
CA GLY A 98 5.30 16.90 -7.46
C GLY A 98 5.41 16.65 -5.96
N LEU A 99 4.84 15.55 -5.45
CA LEU A 99 4.97 15.17 -4.05
C LEU A 99 6.35 14.57 -3.77
N PRO A 100 6.83 14.60 -2.50
CA PRO A 100 8.05 13.91 -2.12
C PRO A 100 7.96 12.40 -2.35
N PRO A 101 9.11 11.69 -2.44
CA PRO A 101 9.12 10.24 -2.47
C PRO A 101 8.29 9.63 -1.35
N ALA A 102 7.50 8.60 -1.66
CA ALA A 102 6.55 7.99 -0.74
C ALA A 102 6.81 6.49 -0.58
N LEU A 103 6.78 6.02 0.67
CA LEU A 103 6.66 4.60 1.01
C LEU A 103 5.23 4.34 1.52
N VAL A 104 4.50 3.47 0.85
CA VAL A 104 3.16 3.02 1.25
C VAL A 104 3.26 1.58 1.76
N VAL A 105 3.02 1.40 3.06
CA VAL A 105 3.09 0.09 3.73
C VAL A 105 1.67 -0.42 3.98
N VAL A 106 1.32 -1.57 3.38
CA VAL A 106 -0.04 -2.10 3.38
C VAL A 106 -0.10 -3.46 4.08
N PRO A 107 -0.85 -3.60 5.18
CA PRO A 107 -1.24 -4.92 5.70
C PRO A 107 -2.27 -5.58 4.78
N THR A 108 -2.15 -6.88 4.50
CA THR A 108 -3.08 -7.53 3.56
C THR A 108 -4.38 -8.03 4.17
N HIS A 109 -4.45 -8.27 5.49
CA HIS A 109 -5.69 -8.62 6.19
C HIS A 109 -6.30 -7.37 6.87
N ASP A 110 -6.59 -6.36 6.08
CA ASP A 110 -7.08 -5.06 6.54
C ASP A 110 -8.20 -4.55 5.61
N PRO A 111 -9.35 -4.09 6.16
CA PRO A 111 -10.40 -3.49 5.33
C PRO A 111 -9.95 -2.28 4.51
N LEU A 112 -8.84 -1.62 4.86
CA LEU A 112 -8.28 -0.49 4.12
C LEU A 112 -7.18 -0.88 3.13
N ALA A 113 -6.88 -2.16 2.95
CA ALA A 113 -5.75 -2.61 2.13
C ALA A 113 -5.83 -2.07 0.69
N ASP A 114 -7.00 -2.15 0.05
CA ASP A 114 -7.15 -1.66 -1.33
C ASP A 114 -7.06 -0.14 -1.43
N HIS A 115 -7.45 0.62 -0.40
CA HIS A 115 -7.26 2.07 -0.41
C HIS A 115 -5.76 2.41 -0.46
N GLY A 116 -4.94 1.69 0.31
CA GLY A 116 -3.48 1.84 0.30
C GLY A 116 -2.87 1.50 -1.07
N ARG A 117 -3.28 0.36 -1.66
CA ARG A 117 -2.84 -0.05 -3.01
C ARG A 117 -3.20 0.99 -4.05
N ARG A 118 -4.46 1.42 -4.08
CA ARG A 118 -4.93 2.44 -5.04
C ARG A 118 -4.25 3.78 -4.85
N TYR A 119 -3.95 4.18 -3.62
CA TYR A 119 -3.23 5.43 -3.39
C TYR A 119 -1.80 5.36 -3.93
N ALA A 120 -1.09 4.25 -3.69
CA ALA A 120 0.24 4.03 -4.25
C ALA A 120 0.25 4.02 -5.79
N GLU A 121 -0.71 3.32 -6.40
CA GLU A 121 -0.88 3.32 -7.87
C GLU A 121 -1.11 4.73 -8.41
N ARG A 122 -1.95 5.54 -7.74
CA ARG A 122 -2.23 6.91 -8.17
C ARG A 122 -1.02 7.84 -8.02
N LEU A 123 -0.21 7.69 -6.96
CA LEU A 123 1.02 8.46 -6.79
C LEU A 123 2.03 8.14 -7.91
N ASP A 124 2.24 6.85 -8.17
CA ASP A 124 3.16 6.39 -9.23
C ASP A 124 2.69 6.87 -10.62
N ALA A 125 1.39 6.75 -10.92
CA ALA A 125 0.81 7.24 -12.16
C ALA A 125 0.91 8.76 -12.34
N ALA A 126 0.97 9.53 -11.26
CA ALA A 126 1.18 10.98 -11.27
C ALA A 126 2.67 11.37 -11.36
N GLY A 127 3.59 10.40 -11.42
CA GLY A 127 5.03 10.63 -11.48
C GLY A 127 5.70 10.90 -10.14
N THR A 128 4.99 10.72 -9.02
CA THR A 128 5.59 10.81 -7.68
C THR A 128 6.34 9.52 -7.38
N PRO A 129 7.65 9.57 -7.02
CA PRO A 129 8.43 8.37 -6.71
C PRO A 129 7.79 7.57 -5.57
N THR A 130 7.29 6.38 -5.86
CA THR A 130 6.48 5.62 -4.90
C THR A 130 6.99 4.19 -4.77
N ARG A 131 7.14 3.72 -3.53
CA ARG A 131 7.34 2.31 -3.19
C ARG A 131 6.12 1.80 -2.44
N LEU A 132 5.51 0.73 -2.94
CA LEU A 132 4.45 -0.01 -2.26
C LEU A 132 5.04 -1.30 -1.68
N THR A 133 4.84 -1.55 -0.40
CA THR A 133 5.20 -2.82 0.25
C THR A 133 3.99 -3.41 0.95
N GLU A 134 3.72 -4.67 0.67
CA GLU A 134 2.61 -5.42 1.27
C GLU A 134 3.10 -6.45 2.28
N HIS A 135 2.53 -6.41 3.48
CA HIS A 135 2.82 -7.36 4.55
C HIS A 135 1.74 -8.43 4.62
N GLN A 136 2.05 -9.59 4.03
CA GLN A 136 1.14 -10.72 3.96
C GLN A 136 0.73 -11.22 5.35
N GLY A 137 -0.58 -11.33 5.58
CA GLY A 137 -1.14 -11.79 6.86
C GLY A 137 -1.14 -10.73 7.98
N ALA A 138 -0.56 -9.55 7.75
CA ALA A 138 -0.62 -8.46 8.71
C ALA A 138 -2.03 -7.87 8.75
N ILE A 139 -2.44 -7.45 9.96
CA ILE A 139 -3.73 -6.83 10.23
C ILE A 139 -3.61 -5.31 10.35
N HIS A 140 -4.74 -4.61 10.43
CA HIS A 140 -4.74 -3.17 10.68
C HIS A 140 -3.93 -2.82 11.93
N ALA A 141 -3.14 -1.73 11.83
CA ALA A 141 -2.27 -1.20 12.89
C ALA A 141 -1.16 -2.15 13.37
N PHE A 142 -0.77 -3.17 12.59
CA PHE A 142 0.28 -4.12 12.98
C PHE A 142 1.62 -3.48 13.35
N LEU A 143 1.96 -2.32 12.77
CA LEU A 143 3.15 -1.54 13.12
C LEU A 143 3.24 -1.21 14.61
N SER A 144 2.11 -1.12 15.32
CA SER A 144 2.07 -0.81 16.76
C SER A 144 2.18 -2.06 17.65
N MET A 145 2.33 -3.25 17.07
CA MET A 145 2.27 -4.53 17.78
C MET A 145 3.55 -5.38 17.60
N PRO A 146 4.76 -4.81 17.82
CA PRO A 146 5.99 -5.61 17.78
C PRO A 146 5.94 -6.73 18.82
N GLY A 147 6.45 -7.91 18.45
CA GLY A 147 6.42 -9.11 19.29
C GLY A 147 5.06 -9.85 19.32
N ILE A 148 4.00 -9.26 18.79
CA ILE A 148 2.68 -9.89 18.64
C ILE A 148 2.41 -10.23 17.16
N VAL A 149 2.65 -9.26 16.27
CA VAL A 149 2.50 -9.46 14.81
C VAL A 149 3.89 -9.58 14.18
N PRO A 150 4.26 -10.74 13.60
CA PRO A 150 5.61 -10.99 13.07
C PRO A 150 6.10 -9.96 12.04
N GLN A 151 5.16 -9.39 11.28
CA GLN A 151 5.43 -8.44 10.21
C GLN A 151 5.82 -7.04 10.74
N ALA A 152 5.55 -6.74 12.00
CA ALA A 152 5.72 -5.41 12.58
C ALA A 152 7.20 -4.94 12.57
N GLU A 153 8.12 -5.80 13.02
CA GLU A 153 9.54 -5.45 13.09
C GLU A 153 10.17 -5.27 11.69
N PRO A 154 9.98 -6.18 10.72
CA PRO A 154 10.44 -5.96 9.34
C PRO A 154 9.89 -4.68 8.72
N ALA A 155 8.60 -4.38 8.90
CA ALA A 155 7.99 -3.16 8.36
C ALA A 155 8.57 -1.89 8.99
N ARG A 156 8.80 -1.90 10.31
CA ARG A 156 9.46 -0.79 11.02
C ARG A 156 10.87 -0.57 10.50
N ALA A 157 11.65 -1.63 10.31
CA ALA A 157 13.00 -1.55 9.77
C ALA A 157 12.99 -0.93 8.36
N GLU A 158 12.05 -1.35 7.50
CA GLU A 158 11.89 -0.78 6.16
C GLU A 158 11.56 0.71 6.19
N ILE A 159 10.62 1.12 7.06
CA ILE A 159 10.25 2.54 7.23
C ILE A 159 11.47 3.35 7.66
N LEU A 160 12.25 2.85 8.63
CA LEU A 160 13.46 3.54 9.10
C LEU A 160 14.50 3.69 8.00
N ASP A 161 14.73 2.65 7.21
CA ASP A 161 15.69 2.70 6.11
C ASP A 161 15.24 3.65 5.00
N PHE A 162 13.95 3.64 4.65
CA PHE A 162 13.38 4.60 3.71
C PHE A 162 13.58 6.05 4.18
N LEU A 163 13.26 6.34 5.45
CA LEU A 163 13.44 7.67 6.02
C LEU A 163 14.91 8.08 6.07
N ARG A 164 15.83 7.17 6.41
CA ARG A 164 17.27 7.47 6.39
C ARG A 164 17.73 7.89 5.01
N THR A 165 17.32 7.18 3.97
CA THR A 165 17.65 7.54 2.59
C THR A 165 17.07 8.90 2.23
N ALA A 166 15.77 9.11 2.45
CA ALA A 166 15.07 10.33 2.04
C ALA A 166 15.53 11.60 2.78
N LEU A 167 16.06 11.47 4.01
CA LEU A 167 16.52 12.59 4.84
C LEU A 167 18.03 12.82 4.77
N SER A 168 18.77 11.98 4.02
CA SER A 168 20.21 12.14 3.81
C SER A 168 20.55 12.90 2.52
N GLU A 169 19.53 13.25 1.73
CA GLU A 169 19.60 14.08 0.53
C GLU A 169 19.35 15.55 0.86
#